data_AF-A0A815E8R2-F1
#
_entry.id   AF-A0A815E8R2-F1
#
_cell.length_a   1.000
_cell.length_b   1.000
_cell.length_c   1.000
_cell.angle_alpha   90.00
_cell.angle_beta   90.00
_cell.angle_gamma   90.00
#
_symmetry.space_group_name_H-M   'P 1'
#
loop_
_entity.id
_entity.type
_entity.pdbx_description
1 polymer ?
#
loop_
_entity_poly.entity_id
_entity_poly.type
_entity_poly.pdbx_seq_one_letter_code
_entity_poly.pdbx_strand_id
1 'polypeptide(L)'
;MSFLTNQILFPAPTPPNYSLTSHPAHLIWIPQSDSTPSIPCLYYPSSSPAASVFLIWTHGNGCDIGSMHETLVYYSKRLNIHLLAYEYPSYGLCQGSLSESSIDAHTRQAYLFVKDVIGWPQERILFYGHSVGSGTACQI
;
A
#
# COMPACT_ATOMS: atom_id res chain seq x y z
N MET A 1 3.87 -16.14 14.45
CA MET A 1 4.72 -15.32 15.36
C MET A 1 3.93 -14.93 16.60
N SER A 2 4.59 -14.64 17.73
CA SER A 2 3.91 -14.22 18.97
C SER A 2 3.44 -12.76 18.88
N PHE A 3 2.40 -12.38 19.64
CA PHE A 3 1.86 -11.01 19.68
C PHE A 3 2.94 -9.94 19.96
N LEU A 4 3.85 -10.21 20.90
CA LEU A 4 4.93 -9.28 21.26
C LEU A 4 5.96 -9.13 20.13
N THR A 5 6.19 -10.18 19.35
CA THR A 5 7.10 -10.14 18.20
C THR A 5 6.57 -9.21 17.12
N ASN A 6 5.26 -9.26 16.83
CA ASN A 6 4.64 -8.38 15.83
C ASN A 6 4.68 -6.90 16.23
N GLN A 7 4.54 -6.57 17.52
CA GLN A 7 4.61 -5.18 17.99
C GLN A 7 6.02 -4.57 17.87
N ILE A 8 7.08 -5.38 17.98
CA ILE A 8 8.46 -4.93 17.78
C ILE A 8 8.77 -4.82 16.29
N LEU A 9 8.33 -5.81 15.50
CA LEU A 9 8.61 -5.84 14.07
C LEU A 9 7.81 -4.79 13.33
N PHE A 10 6.57 -4.53 13.71
CA PHE A 10 5.64 -3.66 12.98
C PHE A 10 4.97 -2.65 13.94
N PRO A 11 5.73 -1.64 14.42
CA PRO A 11 5.18 -0.61 15.29
C PRO A 11 4.35 0.37 14.45
N ALA A 12 3.03 0.19 14.40
CA ALA A 12 2.13 1.12 13.72
C ALA A 12 2.17 2.52 14.39
N PRO A 13 2.23 3.63 13.62
CA PRO A 13 2.10 4.97 14.18
C PRO A 13 0.79 5.13 14.97
N THR A 14 0.90 5.58 16.21
CA THR A 14 -0.25 5.87 17.07
C THR A 14 -0.09 7.27 17.68
N PRO A 15 -0.94 8.25 17.33
CA PRO A 15 -2.04 8.14 16.36
C PRO A 15 -1.56 7.98 14.90
N PRO A 16 -2.44 7.56 13.97
CA PRO A 16 -2.18 7.60 12.53
C PRO A 16 -1.76 8.98 12.03
N ASN A 17 -0.90 9.04 11.02
CA ASN A 17 -0.45 10.31 10.42
C ASN A 17 -1.43 10.90 9.39
N TYR A 18 -2.56 10.23 9.15
CA TYR A 18 -3.60 10.70 8.23
C TYR A 18 -5.00 10.31 8.70
N SER A 19 -6.01 10.96 8.11
CA SER A 19 -7.42 10.77 8.40
C SER A 19 -8.24 10.61 7.12
N LEU A 20 -9.55 10.40 7.24
CA LEU A 20 -10.46 10.23 6.11
C LEU A 20 -10.49 11.45 5.16
N THR A 21 -10.11 12.63 5.63
CA THR A 21 -10.07 13.87 4.84
C THR A 21 -8.68 14.18 4.28
N SER A 22 -7.67 13.38 4.64
CA SER A 22 -6.30 13.56 4.15
C SER A 22 -6.19 13.12 2.69
N HIS A 23 -5.40 13.87 1.91
CA HIS A 23 -5.09 13.56 0.50
C HIS A 23 -6.32 13.22 -0.37
N PRO A 24 -7.36 14.07 -0.41
CA PRO A 24 -8.66 13.72 -1.00
C PRO A 24 -8.63 13.35 -2.50
N ALA A 25 -7.57 13.75 -3.22
CA ALA A 25 -7.38 13.38 -4.62
C ALA A 25 -6.69 12.01 -4.82
N HIS A 26 -6.15 11.42 -3.75
CA HIS A 26 -5.29 10.24 -3.79
C HIS A 26 -5.77 9.11 -2.90
N LEU A 27 -6.45 9.42 -1.80
CA LEU A 27 -6.95 8.42 -0.86
C LEU A 27 -8.12 7.66 -1.48
N ILE A 28 -7.93 6.37 -1.68
CA ILE A 28 -8.94 5.43 -2.18
C ILE A 28 -9.04 4.22 -1.25
N TRP A 29 -10.08 3.41 -1.45
CA TRP A 29 -10.28 2.17 -0.72
C TRP A 29 -10.40 1.02 -1.70
N ILE A 30 -9.53 0.02 -1.57
CA ILE A 30 -9.68 -1.23 -2.30
C ILE A 30 -10.77 -2.05 -1.61
N PRO A 31 -11.88 -2.36 -2.31
CA PRO A 31 -12.94 -3.15 -1.73
C PRO A 31 -12.44 -4.56 -1.42
N GLN A 32 -12.87 -5.10 -0.28
CA GLN A 32 -12.73 -6.52 0.04
C GLN A 32 -14.13 -7.18 0.08
N SER A 33 -14.22 -8.44 0.48
CA SER A 33 -15.51 -9.13 0.68
C SER A 33 -16.33 -8.51 1.81
N ASP A 34 -17.65 -8.76 1.85
CA ASP A 34 -18.57 -8.16 2.83
C ASP A 34 -18.16 -8.37 4.31
N SER A 35 -17.38 -9.41 4.61
CA SER A 35 -16.89 -9.75 5.96
C SER A 35 -15.53 -9.14 6.32
N THR A 36 -14.90 -8.42 5.40
CA THR A 36 -13.52 -7.95 5.51
C THR A 36 -13.45 -6.45 5.18
N PRO A 37 -12.95 -5.59 6.07
CA PRO A 37 -12.88 -4.15 5.83
C PRO A 37 -12.08 -3.79 4.58
N SER A 38 -12.48 -2.74 3.86
CA SER A 38 -11.71 -2.27 2.71
C SER A 38 -10.28 -1.85 3.09
N ILE A 39 -9.34 -1.87 2.14
CA ILE A 39 -7.94 -1.47 2.38
C ILE A 39 -7.75 0.00 1.97
N PRO A 40 -7.36 0.90 2.89
CA PRO A 40 -7.02 2.26 2.51
C PRO A 40 -5.72 2.30 1.72
N CYS A 41 -5.70 3.09 0.65
CA CYS A 41 -4.56 3.20 -0.26
C CYS A 41 -4.37 4.64 -0.71
N LEU A 42 -3.13 5.02 -1.02
CA LEU A 42 -2.83 6.24 -1.78
C LEU A 42 -2.50 5.87 -3.22
N TYR A 43 -3.28 6.42 -4.15
CA TYR A 43 -3.16 6.18 -5.58
C TYR A 43 -2.75 7.45 -6.34
N TYR A 44 -1.71 7.31 -7.17
CA TYR A 44 -1.14 8.36 -8.00
C TYR A 44 -1.12 7.88 -9.45
N PRO A 45 -2.18 8.15 -10.24
CA PRO A 45 -2.15 7.87 -11.67
C PRO A 45 -1.17 8.82 -12.37
N SER A 46 -0.40 8.31 -13.33
CA SER A 46 0.31 9.18 -14.26
C SER A 46 -0.59 9.59 -15.42
N SER A 47 -0.50 10.85 -15.83
CA SER A 47 -1.16 11.36 -17.05
C SER A 47 -0.26 11.27 -18.28
N SER A 48 0.97 10.80 -18.14
CA SER A 48 1.90 10.70 -19.26
C SER A 48 1.62 9.45 -20.08
N PRO A 49 1.48 9.58 -21.42
CA PRO A 49 1.39 8.43 -22.31
C PRO A 49 2.64 7.52 -22.27
N ALA A 50 3.77 8.04 -21.78
CA ALA A 50 5.00 7.28 -21.62
C ALA A 50 5.07 6.45 -20.33
N ALA A 51 4.10 6.60 -19.41
CA ALA A 51 4.04 5.83 -18.17
C ALA A 51 3.64 4.39 -18.46
N SER A 52 4.65 3.53 -18.68
CA SER A 52 4.43 2.11 -19.00
C SER A 52 4.39 1.22 -17.77
N VAL A 53 4.85 1.68 -16.61
CA VAL A 53 5.00 0.89 -15.38
C VAL A 53 3.96 1.32 -14.33
N PHE A 54 3.42 0.32 -13.64
CA PHE A 54 2.63 0.49 -12.43
C PHE A 54 3.41 -0.04 -11.24
N LEU A 55 3.70 0.82 -10.27
CA LEU A 55 4.44 0.47 -9.07
C LEU A 55 3.49 0.27 -7.88
N ILE A 56 3.52 -0.91 -7.30
CA ILE A 56 2.89 -1.20 -6.01
C ILE A 56 3.96 -0.99 -4.93
N TRP A 57 3.72 -0.02 -4.06
CA TRP A 57 4.61 0.34 -2.98
C TRP A 57 4.22 -0.37 -1.70
N THR A 58 5.14 -1.17 -1.13
CA THR A 58 5.00 -1.78 0.19
C THR A 58 5.80 -0.94 1.19
N HIS A 59 5.11 -0.39 2.19
CA HIS A 59 5.74 0.55 3.14
C HIS A 59 6.62 -0.16 4.17
N GLY A 60 7.40 0.62 4.91
CA GLY A 60 8.26 0.09 5.96
C GLY A 60 7.55 -0.02 7.31
N ASN A 61 8.35 -0.35 8.32
CA ASN A 61 7.95 -0.33 9.72
C ASN A 61 7.88 1.10 10.24
N GLY A 62 7.07 1.34 11.28
CA GLY A 62 7.04 2.67 11.91
C GLY A 62 6.44 3.78 11.06
N CYS A 63 5.91 3.47 9.88
CA CYS A 63 5.26 4.42 8.98
C CYS A 63 3.90 3.89 8.52
N ASP A 64 2.98 4.81 8.22
CA ASP A 64 1.73 4.55 7.52
C ASP A 64 1.75 5.26 6.15
N ILE A 65 0.82 4.94 5.25
CA ILE A 65 0.84 5.53 3.90
C ILE A 65 0.72 7.06 3.92
N GLY A 66 0.06 7.62 4.95
CA GLY A 66 -0.09 9.06 5.14
C GLY A 66 1.24 9.76 5.34
N SER A 67 2.08 9.24 6.25
CA SER A 67 3.44 9.75 6.48
C SER A 67 4.34 9.68 5.24
N MET A 68 4.01 8.81 4.29
CA MET A 68 4.77 8.62 3.06
C MET A 68 4.31 9.51 1.89
N HIS A 69 3.23 10.28 2.04
CA HIS A 69 2.60 11.02 0.95
C HIS A 69 3.59 11.80 0.08
N GLU A 70 4.44 12.63 0.68
CA GLU A 70 5.40 13.46 -0.07
C GLU A 70 6.40 12.62 -0.86
N THR A 71 6.85 11.49 -0.28
CA THR A 71 7.75 10.55 -0.95
C THR A 71 7.05 9.91 -2.15
N LEU A 72 5.81 9.45 -1.99
CA LEU A 72 5.04 8.83 -3.07
C LEU A 72 4.74 9.82 -4.22
N VAL A 73 4.42 11.08 -3.88
CA VAL A 73 4.27 12.16 -4.87
C VAL A 73 5.57 12.41 -5.63
N TYR A 74 6.70 12.44 -4.92
CA TYR A 74 8.01 12.62 -5.53
C TYR A 74 8.33 11.50 -6.52
N TYR A 75 8.21 10.23 -6.10
CA TYR A 75 8.55 9.08 -6.95
C TYR A 75 7.62 8.94 -8.16
N SER A 76 6.30 9.09 -7.97
CA SER A 76 5.34 9.00 -9.08
C SER A 76 5.63 10.02 -10.17
N LYS A 77 5.92 11.28 -9.80
CA LYS A 77 6.27 12.36 -10.75
C LYS A 77 7.66 12.17 -11.35
N ARG A 78 8.66 11.86 -10.52
CA ARG A 78 10.07 11.81 -10.95
C ARG A 78 10.34 10.67 -11.91
N LEU A 79 9.70 9.52 -11.68
CA LEU A 79 9.80 8.32 -12.51
C LEU A 79 8.74 8.26 -13.60
N ASN A 80 7.72 9.11 -13.52
CA ASN A 80 6.61 9.17 -14.46
C ASN A 80 5.87 7.81 -14.57
N ILE A 81 5.39 7.31 -13.43
CA ILE A 81 4.76 5.99 -13.27
C ILE A 81 3.40 6.10 -12.58
N HIS A 82 2.55 5.10 -12.78
CA HIS A 82 1.41 4.89 -11.89
C HIS A 82 1.93 4.31 -10.57
N LEU A 83 1.40 4.79 -9.44
CA LEU A 83 1.83 4.33 -8.13
C LEU A 83 0.64 4.07 -7.22
N LEU A 84 0.63 2.91 -6.54
CA LEU A 84 -0.33 2.58 -5.49
C LEU A 84 0.44 2.15 -4.23
N ALA A 85 0.20 2.82 -3.11
CA ALA A 85 0.62 2.35 -1.79
C ALA A 85 -0.61 1.90 -1.02
N TYR A 86 -0.57 0.72 -0.40
CA TYR A 86 -1.66 0.16 0.40
C TYR A 86 -1.24 0.06 1.87
N GLU A 87 -2.21 0.10 2.77
CA GLU A 87 -1.95 0.03 4.21
C GLU A 87 -1.87 -1.41 4.72
N TYR A 88 -0.95 -1.64 5.67
CA TYR A 88 -0.92 -2.89 6.44
C TYR A 88 -2.10 -2.99 7.42
N PRO A 89 -2.56 -4.20 7.76
CA PRO A 89 -3.59 -4.37 8.79
C PRO A 89 -3.19 -3.71 10.10
N SER A 90 -4.14 -3.06 10.78
CA SER A 90 -3.97 -2.25 12.00
C SER A 90 -3.14 -0.96 11.87
N TYR A 91 -2.57 -0.66 10.70
CA TYR A 91 -1.91 0.61 10.46
C TYR A 91 -2.89 1.66 9.94
N GLY A 92 -2.60 2.94 10.16
CA GLY A 92 -3.35 4.02 9.55
C GLY A 92 -4.85 3.96 9.87
N LEU A 93 -5.68 3.99 8.83
CA LEU A 93 -7.13 3.78 8.92
C LEU A 93 -7.55 2.33 8.70
N CYS A 94 -6.59 1.43 8.50
CA CYS A 94 -6.85 0.05 8.17
C CYS A 94 -7.25 -0.75 9.41
N GLN A 95 -8.42 -1.37 9.34
CA GLN A 95 -8.88 -2.30 10.37
C GLN A 95 -8.23 -3.68 10.20
N GLY A 96 -8.41 -4.54 11.19
CA GLY A 96 -7.91 -5.92 11.18
C GLY A 96 -6.77 -6.16 12.16
N SER A 97 -6.36 -7.43 12.26
CA SER A 97 -5.25 -7.86 13.12
C SER A 97 -3.99 -8.04 12.30
N LEU A 98 -2.87 -7.58 12.82
CA LEU A 98 -1.58 -7.69 12.16
C LEU A 98 -0.96 -9.08 12.33
N SER A 99 -0.73 -9.73 11.19
CA SER A 99 0.12 -10.92 11.00
C SER A 99 0.79 -10.86 9.63
N GLU A 100 1.88 -11.61 9.45
CA GLU A 100 2.51 -11.79 8.14
C GLU A 100 1.48 -12.20 7.07
N SER A 101 0.68 -13.25 7.34
CA SER A 101 -0.38 -13.71 6.44
C SER A 101 -1.41 -12.63 6.07
N SER A 102 -1.72 -11.71 6.99
CA SER A 102 -2.66 -10.62 6.73
C SER A 102 -2.03 -9.52 5.87
N ILE A 103 -0.72 -9.26 6.02
CA ILE A 103 0.04 -8.36 5.16
C ILE A 103 0.11 -8.96 3.75
N ASP A 104 0.39 -10.26 3.63
CA ASP A 104 0.46 -10.95 2.33
C ASP A 104 -0.90 -10.91 1.63
N ALA A 105 -1.98 -11.08 2.38
CA ALA A 105 -3.33 -10.93 1.87
C ALA A 105 -3.57 -9.51 1.32
N HIS A 106 -3.16 -8.46 2.03
CA HIS A 106 -3.29 -7.07 1.56
C HIS A 106 -2.45 -6.81 0.31
N THR A 107 -1.22 -7.32 0.29
CA THR A 107 -0.32 -7.23 -0.87
C THR A 107 -0.96 -7.87 -2.09
N ARG A 108 -1.54 -9.07 -1.92
CA ARG A 108 -2.24 -9.79 -2.99
C ARG A 108 -3.49 -9.05 -3.46
N GLN A 109 -4.27 -8.46 -2.54
CA GLN A 109 -5.44 -7.67 -2.92
C GLN A 109 -5.05 -6.41 -3.69
N ALA A 110 -3.96 -5.73 -3.31
CA ALA A 110 -3.42 -4.61 -4.07
C ALA A 110 -3.00 -5.03 -5.49
N TYR A 111 -2.31 -6.17 -5.62
CA TYR A 111 -1.93 -6.73 -6.91
C TYR A 111 -3.14 -7.04 -7.79
N LEU A 112 -4.13 -7.77 -7.26
CA LEU A 112 -5.35 -8.13 -7.99
C LEU A 112 -6.16 -6.89 -8.35
N PHE A 113 -6.21 -5.88 -7.49
CA PHE A 113 -6.85 -4.61 -7.81
C PHE A 113 -6.19 -3.92 -9.01
N VAL A 114 -4.86 -3.84 -9.04
CA VAL A 114 -4.13 -3.25 -10.18
C VAL A 114 -4.30 -4.08 -11.45
N LYS A 115 -4.20 -5.40 -11.36
CA LYS A 115 -4.30 -6.30 -12.52
C LYS A 115 -5.72 -6.40 -13.08
N ASP A 116 -6.71 -6.63 -12.23
CA ASP A 116 -8.05 -7.06 -12.62
C ASP A 116 -9.07 -5.91 -12.62
N VAL A 117 -8.93 -4.94 -11.71
CA VAL A 117 -9.88 -3.81 -11.60
C VAL A 117 -9.38 -2.60 -12.39
N ILE A 118 -8.11 -2.22 -12.22
CA ILE A 118 -7.50 -1.18 -13.05
C ILE A 118 -7.19 -1.71 -14.45
N GLY A 119 -6.95 -3.02 -14.60
CA GLY A 119 -6.69 -3.64 -15.90
C GLY A 119 -5.25 -3.45 -16.39
N TRP A 120 -4.29 -3.24 -15.47
CA TRP A 120 -2.90 -3.03 -15.88
C TRP A 120 -2.21 -4.36 -16.26
N PRO A 121 -1.40 -4.40 -17.33
CA PRO A 121 -0.73 -5.62 -17.75
C PRO A 121 0.25 -6.14 -16.69
N GLN A 122 0.13 -7.42 -16.33
CA GLN A 122 0.91 -8.02 -15.22
C GLN A 122 2.43 -7.86 -15.38
N GLU A 123 2.95 -7.94 -16.61
CA GLU A 123 4.39 -7.81 -16.90
C GLU A 123 4.93 -6.39 -16.68
N ARG A 124 4.04 -5.43 -16.44
CA ARG A 124 4.39 -4.03 -16.14
C ARG A 124 4.02 -3.61 -14.73
N ILE A 125 3.59 -4.54 -13.89
CA ILE A 125 3.36 -4.31 -12.47
C ILE A 125 4.65 -4.66 -11.73
N LEU A 126 5.24 -3.68 -11.05
CA LEU A 126 6.44 -3.85 -10.24
C LEU A 126 6.10 -3.63 -8.77
N PHE A 127 6.76 -4.36 -7.88
CA PHE A 127 6.72 -4.10 -6.45
C PHE A 127 7.97 -3.35 -6.03
N TYR A 128 7.80 -2.35 -5.17
CA TYR A 128 8.90 -1.71 -4.46
C TYR A 128 8.66 -1.82 -2.96
N GLY A 129 9.62 -2.41 -2.26
CA GLY A 129 9.57 -2.54 -0.81
C GLY A 129 10.52 -1.60 -0.09
N HIS A 130 9.95 -0.74 0.75
CA HIS A 130 10.74 0.15 1.60
C HIS A 130 11.13 -0.56 2.91
N SER A 131 12.44 -0.71 3.16
CA SER A 131 12.95 -1.32 4.39
C SER A 131 12.36 -2.74 4.59
N VAL A 132 11.67 -3.02 5.70
CA VAL A 132 11.01 -4.33 5.92
C VAL A 132 10.03 -4.69 4.80
N GLY A 133 9.46 -3.69 4.12
CA GLY A 133 8.51 -3.89 3.04
C GLY A 133 9.12 -4.67 1.88
N SER A 134 10.45 -4.73 1.79
CA SER A 134 11.17 -5.61 0.86
C SER A 134 10.80 -7.08 1.03
N GLY A 135 10.61 -7.55 2.27
CA GLY A 135 10.14 -8.91 2.53
C GLY A 135 8.76 -9.15 1.92
N THR A 136 7.82 -8.24 2.21
CA THR A 136 6.46 -8.25 1.65
C THR A 136 6.44 -8.20 0.12
N ALA A 137 7.32 -7.40 -0.49
CA ALA A 137 7.40 -7.26 -1.93
C ALA A 137 7.88 -8.54 -2.64
N CYS A 138 8.63 -9.40 -1.96
CA CYS A 138 9.16 -10.65 -2.51
C CYS A 138 8.23 -11.86 -2.38
N GLN A 139 7.06 -11.71 -1.76
CA GLN A 139 6.14 -12.82 -1.49
C GLN A 139 5.14 -13.13 -2.62
N ILE A 140 5.13 -12.32 -3.70
CA ILE A 140 4.17 -12.44 -4.81
C ILE A 140 4.81 -13.08 -6.04
#